data_AF-A0A2W4IYG1-F1
#
_entry.id   AF-A0A2W4IYG1-F1
#
_cell.length_a   1.000
_cell.length_b   1.000
_cell.length_c   1.000
_cell.angle_alpha   90.00
_cell.angle_beta   90.00
_cell.angle_gamma   90.00
#
_symmetry.space_group_name_H-M   'P 1'
#
loop_
_entity.id
_entity.type
_entity.pdbx_description
1 polymer ?
#
loop_
_entity_poly.entity_id
_entity_poly.type
_entity_poly.pdbx_seq_one_letter_code
_entity_poly.pdbx_strand_id
1 'polypeptide(L)'
;MRLSRTRSRLLPVATVAAVVTASGLVATGAYAATGCRVTYTVSSQWPGGFTANVSVTNLGDPIDSWTLTWTFPAGQRVTQAWNATVTSNGSQVTARNAGYNGRLATGASASFGFNGSWNGSNPEPTDFALNGTRCTGSVDGPTTPPTQPPTQPPTQPPTTNPAWGRELPPPGAPLSRAYELIATRNEKGYDPKPGECSVEVHARYWTYGPDGKVYPTWHPARDPSGCWFGHEHGDDPRTSDLFPEVGWPAFGYTSEVMLDHMPEHSHRHEDHVGHKVLAVNNVNVIQGDNGLSFFPPSGTTIAVCDVLLKFHQGTHSPDAFTNNVHELLFNQRCQQNNGQVLEARYNAMIPLGRPGGFSPSECPGFGRPFIQVGPPVPADSPSDTRSPGRLIAETSCIDAIREGRTHYDPLYPNPVPFTVSDMDDFWFSDVEVRGQGLYFHLAPLFYVVNPSRYYDPSKPNNLGRIVDLCYTDLRGGPYCDEVRRITQQTGERIAWDDPRSPFNGTLREFRPGMFSVRNSGPSTVYTDVYGRNPSSTPFPGSIKQYFSGNSSSDIYVRGSIKDYNEAGVRAPN
;
A
#
# COMPACT_ATOMS: atom_id res chain seq x y z
N MET A 1 -66.18 -22.52 8.58
CA MET A 1 -67.11 -23.62 8.28
C MET A 1 -66.74 -24.19 6.91
N ARG A 2 -66.42 -25.49 6.85
CA ARG A 2 -66.49 -26.46 5.70
C ARG A 2 -66.00 -25.97 4.31
N LEU A 3 -64.89 -26.48 3.77
CA LEU A 3 -64.59 -27.82 3.19
C LEU A 3 -64.85 -27.92 1.67
N SER A 4 -63.91 -28.63 1.02
CA SER A 4 -64.06 -29.47 -0.19
C SER A 4 -63.75 -28.81 -1.54
N ARG A 5 -62.72 -29.22 -2.32
CA ARG A 5 -62.58 -30.47 -3.13
C ARG A 5 -63.81 -30.67 -4.03
N THR A 6 -63.77 -30.91 -5.35
CA THR A 6 -62.88 -31.77 -6.16
C THR A 6 -63.36 -31.78 -7.63
N ARG A 7 -62.48 -32.18 -8.57
CA ARG A 7 -62.74 -32.97 -9.83
C ARG A 7 -63.58 -32.28 -10.92
N SER A 8 -63.50 -32.56 -12.23
CA SER A 8 -62.62 -33.27 -13.17
C SER A 8 -63.40 -33.31 -14.51
N ARG A 9 -62.67 -33.34 -15.65
CA ARG A 9 -63.11 -33.82 -17.01
C ARG A 9 -64.06 -32.89 -17.80
N LEU A 10 -64.03 -32.74 -19.12
CA LEU A 10 -63.28 -33.28 -20.28
C LEU A 10 -63.77 -32.52 -21.55
N LEU A 11 -63.10 -32.73 -22.69
CA LEU A 11 -63.52 -32.55 -24.12
C LEU A 11 -63.14 -31.24 -24.88
N PRO A 12 -62.89 -31.32 -26.22
CA PRO A 12 -61.59 -30.95 -26.84
C PRO A 12 -61.68 -30.14 -28.17
N VAL A 13 -60.56 -30.06 -28.92
CA VAL A 13 -60.40 -29.79 -30.38
C VAL A 13 -60.57 -28.31 -30.80
N ALA A 14 -59.77 -27.65 -31.65
CA ALA A 14 -58.48 -27.77 -32.35
C ALA A 14 -58.10 -26.29 -32.73
N THR A 15 -56.91 -25.86 -33.19
CA THR A 15 -56.08 -26.33 -34.31
C THR A 15 -54.77 -25.50 -34.34
N VAL A 16 -53.64 -26.20 -34.52
CA VAL A 16 -52.52 -25.95 -35.48
C VAL A 16 -51.77 -24.61 -35.48
N ALA A 17 -50.46 -24.64 -35.18
CA ALA A 17 -49.40 -24.58 -36.20
C ALA A 17 -47.96 -24.63 -35.63
N ALA A 18 -47.06 -25.15 -36.48
CA ALA A 18 -45.60 -25.01 -36.53
C ALA A 18 -44.73 -26.13 -35.93
N VAL A 19 -44.01 -26.77 -36.87
CA VAL A 19 -43.01 -27.83 -36.80
C VAL A 19 -41.63 -27.23 -36.54
N VAL A 20 -40.81 -27.81 -35.65
CA VAL A 20 -39.35 -28.04 -35.84
C VAL A 20 -38.92 -29.23 -34.98
N THR A 21 -38.30 -30.22 -35.63
CA THR A 21 -37.60 -31.39 -35.05
C THR A 21 -36.27 -31.01 -34.39
N ALA A 22 -36.02 -31.47 -33.17
CA ALA A 22 -34.69 -31.49 -32.56
C ALA A 22 -34.27 -32.93 -32.22
N SER A 23 -33.21 -33.39 -32.88
CA SER A 23 -32.51 -34.65 -32.64
C SER A 23 -31.73 -34.62 -31.32
N GLY A 24 -31.51 -35.81 -30.74
CA GLY A 24 -31.15 -36.04 -29.35
C GLY A 24 -29.84 -35.44 -28.82
N LEU A 25 -29.87 -35.13 -27.53
CA LEU A 25 -28.71 -34.84 -26.69
C LEU A 25 -28.34 -36.09 -25.91
N VAL A 26 -27.10 -36.52 -26.11
CA VAL A 26 -26.40 -37.54 -25.31
C VAL A 26 -26.08 -36.91 -23.95
N ALA A 27 -26.49 -37.56 -22.87
CA ALA A 27 -26.14 -37.13 -21.51
C ALA A 27 -24.66 -37.41 -21.24
N THR A 28 -23.85 -36.36 -21.14
CA THR A 28 -22.51 -36.42 -20.54
C THR A 28 -22.63 -36.15 -19.04
N GLY A 29 -22.09 -37.03 -18.22
CA GLY A 29 -22.04 -36.84 -16.76
C GLY A 29 -21.26 -35.58 -16.40
N ALA A 30 -21.78 -34.79 -15.46
CA ALA A 30 -21.07 -33.64 -14.92
C ALA A 30 -19.86 -34.13 -14.10
N TYR A 31 -18.65 -33.68 -14.47
CA TYR A 31 -17.46 -33.86 -13.65
C TYR A 31 -17.52 -32.87 -12.48
N ALA A 32 -17.46 -33.39 -11.26
CA ALA A 32 -17.31 -32.62 -10.02
C ALA A 32 -16.01 -31.79 -10.07
N ALA A 33 -16.05 -30.53 -9.66
CA ALA A 33 -14.85 -29.71 -9.51
C ALA A 33 -14.02 -30.26 -8.34
N THR A 34 -12.80 -30.73 -8.62
CA THR A 34 -11.89 -31.26 -7.61
C THR A 34 -10.70 -30.32 -7.44
N GLY A 35 -10.47 -29.82 -6.22
CA GLY A 35 -9.34 -28.94 -5.93
C GLY A 35 -9.14 -28.74 -4.43
N CYS A 36 -7.89 -28.50 -4.02
CA CYS A 36 -7.53 -28.24 -2.63
C CYS A 36 -6.32 -27.33 -2.52
N ARG A 37 -6.19 -26.65 -1.38
CA ARG A 37 -5.02 -25.85 -1.00
C ARG A 37 -4.46 -26.40 0.30
N VAL A 38 -3.14 -26.47 0.42
CA VAL A 38 -2.47 -26.84 1.66
C VAL A 38 -1.47 -25.75 2.04
N THR A 39 -1.52 -25.31 3.29
CA THR A 39 -0.47 -24.50 3.93
C THR A 39 0.29 -25.41 4.87
N TYR A 40 1.60 -25.52 4.67
CA TYR A 40 2.52 -26.21 5.56
C TYR A 40 3.48 -25.17 6.14
N THR A 41 3.67 -25.16 7.45
CA THR A 41 4.53 -24.18 8.11
C THR A 41 5.34 -24.84 9.20
N VAL A 42 6.66 -24.79 9.10
CA VAL A 42 7.56 -25.15 10.21
C VAL A 42 7.56 -24.02 11.24
N SER A 43 6.77 -24.18 12.30
CA SER A 43 6.62 -23.16 13.35
C SER A 43 7.81 -23.04 14.31
N SER A 44 8.58 -24.13 14.47
CA SER A 44 9.82 -24.15 15.23
C SER A 44 10.68 -25.34 14.81
N GLN A 45 12.00 -25.22 14.94
CA GLN A 45 12.94 -26.31 14.67
C GLN A 45 14.14 -26.27 15.62
N TRP A 46 14.71 -27.44 15.89
CA TRP A 46 15.88 -27.65 16.75
C TRP A 46 16.74 -28.78 16.20
N PRO A 47 17.97 -29.02 16.73
CA PRO A 47 18.81 -30.11 16.26
C PRO A 47 18.08 -31.46 16.34
N GLY A 48 17.82 -32.06 15.17
CA GLY A 48 17.16 -33.36 15.05
C GLY A 48 15.63 -33.36 15.12
N GLY A 49 14.97 -32.21 15.32
CA GLY A 49 13.50 -32.15 15.38
C GLY A 49 12.87 -30.83 14.93
N PHE A 50 11.56 -30.85 14.69
CA PHE A 50 10.77 -29.68 14.30
C PHE A 50 9.29 -29.84 14.66
N THR A 51 8.56 -28.73 14.74
CA THR A 51 7.10 -28.69 14.84
C THR A 51 6.51 -28.01 13.61
N ALA A 52 5.59 -28.70 12.91
CA ALA A 52 4.88 -28.17 11.76
C ALA A 52 3.38 -28.04 12.02
N ASN A 53 2.79 -26.98 11.48
CA ASN A 53 1.35 -26.78 11.39
C ASN A 53 0.92 -26.93 9.93
N VAL A 54 -0.18 -27.63 9.71
CA VAL A 54 -0.74 -27.90 8.39
C VAL A 54 -2.20 -27.48 8.36
N SER A 55 -2.60 -26.70 7.36
CA SER A 55 -3.99 -26.34 7.07
C SER A 55 -4.35 -26.84 5.68
N VAL A 56 -5.44 -27.59 5.55
CA VAL A 56 -5.99 -28.04 4.27
C VAL A 56 -7.33 -27.39 4.01
N THR A 57 -7.46 -26.71 2.88
CA THR A 57 -8.71 -26.09 2.40
C THR A 57 -9.29 -26.90 1.25
N ASN A 58 -10.55 -27.31 1.36
CA ASN A 58 -11.28 -27.92 0.25
C ASN A 58 -11.73 -26.81 -0.71
N LEU A 59 -11.27 -26.82 -1.96
CA LEU A 59 -11.71 -25.86 -2.98
C LEU A 59 -12.75 -26.46 -3.93
N GLY A 60 -12.91 -27.78 -3.92
CA GLY A 60 -13.88 -28.51 -4.73
C GLY A 60 -15.22 -28.73 -4.02
N ASP A 61 -15.98 -29.71 -4.50
CA ASP A 61 -17.25 -30.10 -3.90
C ASP A 61 -17.10 -30.48 -2.41
N PRO A 62 -18.12 -30.23 -1.57
CA PRO A 62 -18.07 -30.58 -0.15
C PRO A 62 -17.68 -32.05 0.09
N ILE A 63 -16.75 -32.28 1.01
CA ILE A 63 -16.31 -33.62 1.43
C ILE A 63 -16.69 -33.89 2.88
N ASP A 64 -17.16 -35.10 3.19
CA ASP A 64 -17.55 -35.49 4.55
C ASP A 64 -16.37 -36.01 5.39
N SER A 65 -15.28 -36.38 4.74
CA SER A 65 -14.02 -36.76 5.39
C SER A 65 -12.84 -36.35 4.53
N TRP A 66 -11.73 -35.97 5.16
CA TRP A 66 -10.48 -35.69 4.48
C TRP A 66 -9.37 -36.64 4.89
N THR A 67 -8.53 -36.98 3.90
CA THR A 67 -7.25 -37.65 4.01
C THR A 67 -6.24 -36.84 3.19
N LEU A 68 -5.19 -36.34 3.82
CA LEU A 68 -4.12 -35.60 3.18
C LEU A 68 -2.87 -36.47 3.08
N THR A 69 -2.24 -36.52 1.91
CA THR A 69 -0.97 -37.23 1.70
C THR A 69 0.11 -36.30 1.15
N TRP A 70 1.37 -36.54 1.54
CA TRP A 70 2.55 -35.89 0.97
C TRP A 70 3.79 -36.76 1.13
N THR A 71 4.90 -36.36 0.50
CA THR A 71 6.19 -37.05 0.60
C THR A 71 7.23 -36.13 1.24
N PHE A 72 7.94 -36.63 2.25
CA PHE A 72 9.09 -35.91 2.80
C PHE A 72 10.31 -35.99 1.88
N PRO A 73 10.94 -34.86 1.51
CA PRO A 73 12.00 -34.84 0.51
C PRO A 73 13.37 -35.28 1.04
N ALA A 74 13.61 -35.25 2.35
CA ALA A 74 14.95 -35.43 2.93
C ALA A 74 14.93 -36.30 4.20
N GLY A 75 14.22 -37.44 4.16
CA GLY A 75 14.28 -38.46 5.22
C GLY A 75 13.60 -38.06 6.53
N GLN A 76 12.79 -36.99 6.54
CA GLN A 76 12.03 -36.59 7.72
C GLN A 76 10.98 -37.64 8.10
N ARG A 77 10.63 -37.69 9.40
CA ARG A 77 9.59 -38.58 9.93
C ARG A 77 8.71 -37.87 10.92
N VAL A 78 7.41 -38.16 10.92
CA VAL A 78 6.49 -37.71 11.96
C VAL A 78 6.70 -38.55 13.21
N THR A 79 6.82 -37.91 14.38
CA THR A 79 7.01 -38.58 15.67
C THR A 79 5.77 -38.49 16.57
N GLN A 80 5.04 -37.38 16.51
CA GLN A 80 3.79 -37.18 17.27
C GLN A 80 2.89 -36.20 16.52
N ALA A 81 1.58 -36.43 16.50
CA ALA A 81 0.62 -35.54 15.85
C ALA A 81 -0.60 -35.26 16.75
N TRP A 82 -1.28 -34.15 16.50
CA TRP A 82 -2.54 -33.75 17.13
C TRP A 82 -3.52 -33.21 16.10
N ASN A 83 -4.82 -33.27 16.40
CA ASN A 83 -5.93 -32.87 15.52
C ASN A 83 -5.99 -33.63 14.17
N ALA A 84 -5.18 -34.68 14.00
CA ALA A 84 -5.20 -35.64 12.91
C ALA A 84 -4.57 -36.97 13.36
N THR A 85 -4.96 -38.08 12.73
CA THR A 85 -4.24 -39.35 12.84
C THR A 85 -3.22 -39.42 11.70
N VAL A 86 -1.92 -39.45 12.02
CA VAL A 86 -0.85 -39.42 11.02
C VAL A 86 -0.05 -40.72 11.03
N THR A 87 0.14 -41.31 9.85
CA THR A 87 0.96 -42.50 9.63
C THR A 87 2.02 -42.24 8.56
N SER A 88 3.18 -42.88 8.67
CA SER A 88 4.25 -42.78 7.67
C SER A 88 4.70 -44.16 7.19
N ASN A 89 4.90 -44.31 5.88
CA ASN A 89 5.53 -45.48 5.26
C ASN A 89 6.66 -45.01 4.34
N GLY A 90 7.91 -45.29 4.72
CA GLY A 90 9.06 -44.67 4.05
C GLY A 90 8.98 -43.15 4.15
N SER A 91 9.14 -42.43 3.04
CA SER A 91 9.00 -40.96 2.98
C SER A 91 7.54 -40.50 2.82
N GLN A 92 6.59 -41.40 2.52
CA GLN A 92 5.20 -41.05 2.31
C GLN A 92 4.47 -40.90 3.64
N VAL A 93 3.74 -39.79 3.79
CA VAL A 93 2.93 -39.48 4.97
C VAL A 93 1.46 -39.42 4.60
N THR A 94 0.61 -39.94 5.46
CA THR A 94 -0.86 -39.87 5.35
C THR A 94 -1.42 -39.32 6.66
N ALA A 95 -2.11 -38.19 6.59
CA ALA A 95 -2.87 -37.60 7.69
C ALA A 95 -4.37 -37.77 7.43
N ARG A 96 -5.09 -38.34 8.39
CA ARG A 96 -6.56 -38.47 8.36
C ARG A 96 -7.17 -37.58 9.43
N ASN A 97 -8.35 -37.05 9.14
CA ASN A 97 -9.12 -36.26 10.09
C ASN A 97 -9.31 -36.95 11.46
N ALA A 98 -9.49 -36.17 12.52
CA ALA A 98 -9.72 -36.63 13.89
C ALA A 98 -11.21 -36.89 14.18
N GLY A 99 -12.02 -37.18 13.16
CA GLY A 99 -13.48 -37.36 13.24
C GLY A 99 -14.23 -36.02 13.28
N TYR A 100 -14.03 -35.21 14.32
CA TYR A 100 -14.79 -33.96 14.52
C TYR A 100 -14.50 -32.88 13.45
N ASN A 101 -13.34 -32.95 12.80
CA ASN A 101 -12.91 -32.01 11.76
C ASN A 101 -12.96 -32.61 10.35
N GLY A 102 -13.68 -33.72 10.14
CA GLY A 102 -13.69 -34.46 8.87
C GLY A 102 -14.43 -33.75 7.73
N ARG A 103 -15.53 -33.06 8.03
CA ARG A 103 -16.39 -32.43 7.02
C ARG A 103 -15.85 -31.05 6.61
N LEU A 104 -15.53 -30.89 5.32
CA LEU A 104 -15.09 -29.64 4.71
C LEU A 104 -16.01 -29.27 3.55
N ALA A 105 -16.84 -28.24 3.76
CA ALA A 105 -17.54 -27.58 2.66
C ALA A 105 -16.54 -26.91 1.69
N THR A 106 -17.01 -26.52 0.50
CA THR A 106 -16.22 -25.71 -0.43
C THR A 106 -15.76 -24.42 0.25
N GLY A 107 -14.46 -24.14 0.20
CA GLY A 107 -13.78 -23.03 0.87
C GLY A 107 -13.47 -23.27 2.36
N ALA A 108 -13.94 -24.36 2.97
CA ALA A 108 -13.67 -24.65 4.38
C ALA A 108 -12.29 -25.29 4.59
N SER A 109 -11.70 -25.07 5.77
CA SER A 109 -10.37 -25.57 6.13
C SER A 109 -10.37 -26.42 7.39
N ALA A 110 -9.48 -27.41 7.45
CA ALA A 110 -9.11 -28.13 8.68
C ALA A 110 -7.61 -27.96 8.95
N SER A 111 -7.26 -27.74 10.21
CA SER A 111 -5.87 -27.58 10.65
C SER A 111 -5.46 -28.67 11.63
N PHE A 112 -4.22 -29.14 11.48
CA PHE A 112 -3.58 -30.08 12.39
C PHE A 112 -2.09 -29.75 12.55
N GLY A 113 -1.44 -30.35 13.53
CA GLY A 113 -0.01 -30.15 13.76
C GLY A 113 0.70 -31.44 14.13
N PHE A 114 2.02 -31.43 13.94
CA PHE A 114 2.86 -32.57 14.32
C PHE A 114 4.28 -32.15 14.66
N ASN A 115 4.92 -32.95 15.52
CA ASN A 115 6.35 -32.98 15.71
C ASN A 115 6.97 -34.00 14.76
N GLY A 116 8.12 -33.67 14.19
CA GLY A 116 8.89 -34.55 13.32
C GLY A 116 10.37 -34.52 13.62
N SER A 117 11.07 -35.55 13.15
CA SER A 117 12.53 -35.65 13.17
C SER A 117 13.11 -35.40 11.79
N TRP A 118 14.31 -34.82 11.72
CA TRP A 118 15.07 -34.62 10.48
C TRP A 118 16.56 -34.91 10.72
N ASN A 119 17.30 -35.21 9.65
CA ASN A 119 18.75 -35.40 9.72
C ASN A 119 19.42 -34.76 8.49
N GLY A 120 20.33 -33.81 8.73
CA GLY A 120 21.05 -33.08 7.68
C GLY A 120 20.28 -31.88 7.10
N SER A 121 19.10 -32.09 6.54
CA SER A 121 18.25 -31.01 6.03
C SER A 121 16.76 -31.24 6.30
N ASN A 122 15.98 -30.15 6.31
CA ASN A 122 14.53 -30.19 6.53
C ASN A 122 13.75 -29.35 5.49
N PRO A 123 13.77 -29.71 4.19
CA PRO A 123 12.96 -29.00 3.19
C PRO A 123 11.47 -29.32 3.37
N GLU A 124 10.61 -28.33 3.14
CA GLU A 124 9.17 -28.51 3.20
C GLU A 124 8.63 -29.37 2.03
N PRO A 125 7.61 -30.23 2.25
CA PRO A 125 6.96 -30.97 1.18
C PRO A 125 6.23 -30.05 0.19
N THR A 126 6.18 -30.45 -1.07
CA THR A 126 5.50 -29.68 -2.14
C THR A 126 4.42 -30.49 -2.86
N ASP A 127 4.23 -31.77 -2.52
CA ASP A 127 3.38 -32.74 -3.21
C ASP A 127 2.18 -33.17 -2.36
N PHE A 128 1.26 -32.24 -2.09
CA PHE A 128 0.06 -32.55 -1.32
C PHE A 128 -1.07 -33.12 -2.20
N ALA A 129 -1.82 -34.09 -1.67
CA ALA A 129 -3.08 -34.55 -2.25
C ALA A 129 -4.16 -34.75 -1.19
N LEU A 130 -5.37 -34.24 -1.45
CA LEU A 130 -6.56 -34.39 -0.62
C LEU A 130 -7.48 -35.45 -1.23
N ASN A 131 -7.74 -36.53 -0.49
CA ASN A 131 -8.54 -37.68 -0.93
C ASN A 131 -8.09 -38.26 -2.29
N GLY A 132 -6.78 -38.20 -2.58
CA GLY A 132 -6.19 -38.64 -3.85
C GLY A 132 -6.14 -37.57 -4.94
N THR A 133 -6.79 -36.41 -4.76
CA THR A 133 -6.72 -35.27 -5.68
C THR A 133 -5.53 -34.39 -5.32
N ARG A 134 -4.62 -34.15 -6.26
CA ARG A 134 -3.47 -33.27 -6.05
C ARG A 134 -3.94 -31.85 -5.72
N CYS A 135 -3.37 -31.26 -4.66
CA CYS A 135 -3.64 -29.88 -4.30
C CYS A 135 -2.80 -28.95 -5.17
N THR A 136 -3.45 -28.32 -6.14
CA THR A 136 -2.87 -27.32 -7.05
C THR A 136 -3.15 -25.89 -6.61
N GLY A 137 -3.98 -25.70 -5.58
CA GLY A 137 -4.41 -24.37 -5.12
C GLY A 137 -5.56 -23.76 -5.94
N SER A 138 -6.13 -24.51 -6.89
CA SER A 138 -7.29 -24.12 -7.72
C SER A 138 -8.21 -25.33 -7.99
N VAL A 139 -9.40 -25.08 -8.54
CA VAL A 139 -10.27 -26.10 -9.16
C VAL A 139 -10.15 -25.98 -10.67
N ASP A 140 -9.79 -27.05 -11.37
CA ASP A 140 -9.66 -27.05 -12.83
C ASP A 140 -11.01 -27.40 -13.48
N GLY A 141 -11.50 -26.57 -14.41
CA GLY A 141 -12.60 -26.89 -15.32
C GLY A 141 -12.09 -27.58 -16.60
N PRO A 142 -12.95 -28.31 -17.36
CA PRO A 142 -12.49 -29.12 -18.49
C PRO A 142 -11.98 -28.23 -19.62
N THR A 143 -10.67 -28.31 -19.91
CA THR A 143 -10.00 -27.62 -21.01
C THR A 143 -9.53 -28.63 -22.06
N THR A 144 -9.86 -28.37 -23.32
CA THR A 144 -9.21 -28.99 -24.49
C THR A 144 -7.72 -28.60 -24.54
N PRO A 145 -6.80 -29.51 -24.91
CA PRO A 145 -5.36 -29.24 -24.85
C PRO A 145 -4.85 -28.35 -26.01
N PRO A 146 -3.97 -27.37 -25.77
CA PRO A 146 -3.01 -26.92 -26.76
C PRO A 146 -1.67 -27.67 -26.64
N THR A 147 -1.15 -28.07 -27.79
CA THR A 147 0.13 -28.74 -27.97
C THR A 147 1.25 -27.71 -28.13
N GLN A 148 1.88 -27.28 -27.04
CA GLN A 148 3.34 -27.03 -26.95
C GLN A 148 3.74 -26.50 -25.56
N PRO A 149 4.86 -26.96 -24.97
CA PRO A 149 5.42 -26.35 -23.77
C PRO A 149 5.96 -24.94 -24.08
N PRO A 150 5.71 -23.91 -23.24
CA PRO A 150 6.42 -22.64 -23.37
C PRO A 150 7.90 -22.84 -23.00
N THR A 151 8.75 -22.52 -23.95
CA THR A 151 10.19 -22.35 -23.77
C THR A 151 10.44 -21.06 -22.99
N GLN A 152 11.10 -21.19 -21.83
CA GLN A 152 11.64 -20.12 -20.96
C GLN A 152 10.66 -19.10 -20.33
N PRO A 153 10.78 -18.85 -19.01
CA PRO A 153 10.21 -17.65 -18.39
C PRO A 153 10.79 -16.39 -19.02
N PRO A 154 10.00 -15.33 -19.29
CA PRO A 154 10.54 -14.07 -19.78
C PRO A 154 11.51 -13.48 -18.76
N THR A 155 12.68 -13.06 -19.23
CA THR A 155 13.78 -12.50 -18.43
C THR A 155 13.54 -11.08 -17.92
N GLN A 156 12.39 -10.48 -18.21
CA GLN A 156 11.95 -9.23 -17.60
C GLN A 156 10.42 -9.12 -17.68
N PRO A 157 9.70 -8.93 -16.56
CA PRO A 157 8.27 -8.65 -16.60
C PRO A 157 8.01 -7.36 -17.38
N PRO A 158 6.88 -7.26 -18.12
CA PRO A 158 6.53 -6.04 -18.83
C PRO A 158 6.43 -4.86 -17.84
N THR A 159 7.03 -3.73 -18.20
CA THR A 159 7.05 -2.50 -17.37
C THR A 159 5.70 -1.78 -17.31
N THR A 160 4.72 -2.24 -18.09
CA THR A 160 3.35 -1.71 -18.09
C THR A 160 2.36 -2.84 -17.88
N ASN A 161 1.39 -2.63 -16.98
CA ASN A 161 0.23 -3.49 -16.84
C ASN A 161 -0.87 -2.98 -17.79
N PRO A 162 -1.07 -3.60 -18.98
CA PRO A 162 -2.14 -3.18 -19.89
C PRO A 162 -3.54 -3.45 -19.30
N ALA A 163 -3.65 -4.35 -18.32
CA ALA A 163 -4.90 -4.72 -17.67
C ALA A 163 -5.19 -3.94 -16.37
N TRP A 164 -4.49 -2.81 -16.16
CA TRP A 164 -4.71 -1.94 -15.01
C TRP A 164 -6.20 -1.62 -14.80
N GLY A 165 -6.71 -1.86 -13.60
CA GLY A 165 -8.10 -1.66 -13.20
C GLY A 165 -9.10 -2.65 -13.82
N ARG A 166 -8.65 -3.60 -14.64
CA ARG A 166 -9.53 -4.52 -15.38
C ARG A 166 -9.42 -5.96 -14.90
N GLU A 167 -8.19 -6.45 -14.69
CA GLU A 167 -7.94 -7.85 -14.38
C GLU A 167 -7.02 -8.00 -13.16
N LEU A 168 -7.18 -9.11 -12.45
CA LEU A 168 -6.23 -9.52 -11.42
C LEU A 168 -4.89 -9.92 -12.07
N PRO A 169 -3.80 -9.98 -11.30
CA PRO A 169 -2.51 -10.48 -11.79
C PRO A 169 -2.61 -11.90 -12.34
N PRO A 170 -1.76 -12.26 -13.33
CA PRO A 170 -1.71 -13.61 -13.86
C PRO A 170 -1.53 -14.66 -12.75
N PRO A 171 -2.22 -15.81 -12.83
CA PRO A 171 -2.01 -16.90 -11.88
C PRO A 171 -0.53 -17.31 -11.79
N GLY A 172 0.00 -17.39 -10.58
CA GLY A 172 1.40 -17.76 -10.33
C GLY A 172 2.41 -16.61 -10.44
N ALA A 173 1.98 -15.38 -10.72
CA ALA A 173 2.85 -14.21 -10.61
C ALA A 173 3.35 -14.07 -9.15
N PRO A 174 4.66 -13.85 -8.91
CA PRO A 174 5.17 -13.58 -7.56
C PRO A 174 4.49 -12.33 -7.00
N LEU A 175 3.95 -12.39 -5.79
CA LEU A 175 3.26 -11.26 -5.16
C LEU A 175 4.18 -10.59 -4.14
N SER A 176 4.12 -9.27 -4.03
CA SER A 176 4.72 -8.56 -2.90
C SER A 176 3.85 -8.64 -1.67
N ARG A 177 4.44 -8.39 -0.50
CA ARG A 177 3.70 -8.30 0.76
C ARG A 177 2.63 -7.21 0.70
N ALA A 178 2.93 -6.10 0.04
CA ALA A 178 1.99 -5.01 -0.21
C ALA A 178 0.72 -5.52 -0.92
N TYR A 179 0.91 -6.30 -1.97
CA TYR A 179 -0.18 -6.80 -2.78
C TYR A 179 -1.02 -7.83 -2.02
N GLU A 180 -0.38 -8.73 -1.26
CA GLU A 180 -1.10 -9.67 -0.40
C GLU A 180 -1.97 -8.96 0.64
N LEU A 181 -1.47 -7.86 1.23
CA LEU A 181 -2.19 -7.07 2.22
C LEU A 181 -3.43 -6.40 1.64
N ILE A 182 -3.36 -5.87 0.41
CA ILE A 182 -4.52 -5.23 -0.24
C ILE A 182 -5.50 -6.24 -0.84
N ALA A 183 -5.04 -7.43 -1.22
CA ALA A 183 -5.88 -8.50 -1.77
C ALA A 183 -6.62 -9.30 -0.67
N THR A 184 -6.42 -8.94 0.59
CA THR A 184 -7.07 -9.55 1.75
C THR A 184 -7.82 -8.49 2.54
N ARG A 185 -9.06 -8.78 2.98
CA ARG A 185 -9.81 -7.86 3.85
C ARG A 185 -9.12 -7.75 5.20
N ASN A 186 -8.56 -6.58 5.50
CA ASN A 186 -7.62 -6.37 6.59
C ASN A 186 -7.58 -4.88 6.99
N GLU A 187 -7.59 -4.59 8.30
CA GLU A 187 -7.52 -3.22 8.86
C GLU A 187 -6.23 -2.46 8.50
N LYS A 188 -5.12 -3.18 8.26
CA LYS A 188 -3.82 -2.65 7.82
C LYS A 188 -3.68 -2.64 6.29
N GLY A 189 -4.65 -3.18 5.57
CA GLY A 189 -4.67 -3.31 4.12
C GLY A 189 -5.89 -2.57 3.57
N TYR A 190 -6.73 -3.26 2.80
CA TYR A 190 -7.99 -2.71 2.34
C TYR A 190 -9.18 -3.38 3.04
N ASP A 191 -9.93 -2.61 3.83
CA ASP A 191 -11.15 -3.07 4.49
C ASP A 191 -12.35 -2.20 4.07
N PRO A 192 -13.02 -2.53 2.95
CA PRO A 192 -14.03 -1.66 2.37
C PRO A 192 -15.28 -1.58 3.26
N LYS A 193 -15.75 -0.34 3.47
CA LYS A 193 -17.00 -0.03 4.17
C LYS A 193 -18.23 -0.31 3.27
N PRO A 194 -19.45 -0.36 3.84
CA PRO A 194 -20.66 -0.50 3.04
C PRO A 194 -20.76 0.57 1.93
N GLY A 195 -20.96 0.13 0.69
CA GLY A 195 -21.04 1.00 -0.49
C GLY A 195 -19.72 1.20 -1.25
N GLU A 196 -18.63 0.64 -0.75
CA GLU A 196 -17.30 0.75 -1.36
C GLU A 196 -16.94 -0.40 -2.28
N CYS A 197 -15.90 -0.19 -3.07
CA CYS A 197 -15.34 -1.20 -3.95
C CYS A 197 -14.93 -2.45 -3.17
N SER A 198 -15.08 -3.62 -3.78
CA SER A 198 -14.62 -4.86 -3.15
C SER A 198 -13.10 -4.94 -3.15
N VAL A 199 -12.56 -5.79 -2.27
CA VAL A 199 -11.14 -6.17 -2.27
C VAL A 199 -10.68 -6.67 -3.65
N GLU A 200 -11.54 -7.42 -4.35
CA GLU A 200 -11.23 -7.90 -5.70
C GLU A 200 -11.10 -6.74 -6.71
N VAL A 201 -12.01 -5.77 -6.68
CA VAL A 201 -11.94 -4.59 -7.56
C VAL A 201 -10.67 -3.80 -7.28
N HIS A 202 -10.36 -3.58 -6.01
CA HIS A 202 -9.13 -2.92 -5.58
C HIS A 202 -7.86 -3.65 -6.04
N ALA A 203 -7.85 -4.98 -5.96
CA ALA A 203 -6.72 -5.81 -6.34
C ALA A 203 -6.43 -5.84 -7.86
N ARG A 204 -7.30 -5.26 -8.71
CA ARG A 204 -7.07 -5.08 -10.16
C ARG A 204 -6.10 -3.92 -10.47
N TYR A 205 -5.80 -3.10 -9.48
CA TYR A 205 -4.88 -1.97 -9.59
C TYR A 205 -3.48 -2.39 -9.15
N TRP A 206 -2.75 -3.01 -10.08
CA TRP A 206 -1.42 -3.55 -9.82
C TRP A 206 -0.41 -3.22 -10.92
N THR A 207 0.87 -3.37 -10.60
CA THR A 207 2.00 -3.27 -11.54
C THR A 207 3.10 -4.25 -11.16
N TYR A 208 4.04 -4.53 -12.08
CA TYR A 208 5.27 -5.22 -11.73
C TYR A 208 6.30 -4.25 -11.15
N GLY A 209 6.95 -4.64 -10.06
CA GLY A 209 8.12 -3.96 -9.52
C GLY A 209 9.40 -4.35 -10.28
N PRO A 210 10.51 -3.63 -10.06
CA PRO A 210 11.81 -3.96 -10.66
C PRO A 210 12.34 -5.37 -10.35
N ASP A 211 11.90 -5.98 -9.26
CA ASP A 211 12.20 -7.35 -8.83
C ASP A 211 11.30 -8.42 -9.48
N GLY A 212 10.32 -7.99 -10.28
CA GLY A 212 9.35 -8.83 -10.95
C GLY A 212 8.19 -9.35 -10.10
N LYS A 213 8.07 -8.88 -8.85
CA LYS A 213 6.86 -9.13 -8.05
C LYS A 213 5.73 -8.19 -8.48
N VAL A 214 4.50 -8.59 -8.20
CA VAL A 214 3.29 -7.79 -8.36
C VAL A 214 3.14 -6.89 -7.13
N TYR A 215 2.90 -5.60 -7.36
CA TYR A 215 2.65 -4.59 -6.34
C TYR A 215 1.31 -3.89 -6.59
N PRO A 216 0.65 -3.38 -5.54
CA PRO A 216 -0.38 -2.36 -5.71
C PRO A 216 0.19 -1.17 -6.46
N THR A 217 -0.67 -0.46 -7.17
CA THR A 217 -0.35 0.81 -7.80
C THR A 217 -1.52 1.77 -7.71
N TRP A 218 -1.37 2.94 -8.29
CA TRP A 218 -2.36 4.01 -8.25
C TRP A 218 -3.73 3.53 -8.79
N HIS A 219 -4.79 3.97 -8.13
CA HIS A 219 -6.17 3.87 -8.59
C HIS A 219 -6.87 5.23 -8.41
N PRO A 220 -7.88 5.56 -9.23
CA PRO A 220 -8.72 6.74 -9.00
C PRO A 220 -9.52 6.57 -7.71
N ALA A 221 -10.05 7.64 -7.12
CA ALA A 221 -10.91 7.52 -5.93
C ALA A 221 -12.23 6.76 -6.23
N ARG A 222 -12.69 6.84 -7.49
CA ARG A 222 -13.84 6.10 -8.01
C ARG A 222 -13.44 5.13 -9.13
N ASP A 223 -13.81 3.87 -8.97
CA ASP A 223 -13.65 2.86 -10.03
C ASP A 223 -14.65 3.13 -11.18
N PRO A 224 -14.31 2.81 -12.44
CA PRO A 224 -15.22 2.94 -13.58
C PRO A 224 -16.56 2.18 -13.45
N SER A 225 -16.63 1.12 -12.63
CA SER A 225 -17.88 0.43 -12.31
C SER A 225 -18.83 1.25 -11.42
N GLY A 226 -18.32 2.33 -10.80
CA GLY A 226 -19.09 3.33 -10.08
C GLY A 226 -18.96 3.29 -8.55
N CYS A 227 -18.27 2.28 -7.99
CA CYS A 227 -17.95 2.21 -6.56
C CYS A 227 -16.80 3.15 -6.18
N TRP A 228 -16.70 3.49 -4.88
CA TRP A 228 -15.64 4.33 -4.32
C TRP A 228 -14.68 3.50 -3.49
N PHE A 229 -13.40 3.88 -3.49
CA PHE A 229 -12.40 3.21 -2.64
C PHE A 229 -12.41 3.70 -1.20
N GLY A 230 -12.95 4.90 -0.95
CA GLY A 230 -12.94 5.50 0.38
C GLY A 230 -11.69 6.31 0.68
N HIS A 231 -10.66 6.19 -0.17
CA HIS A 231 -9.42 6.94 -0.08
C HIS A 231 -8.89 7.37 -1.45
N GLU A 232 -7.94 8.31 -1.44
CA GLU A 232 -7.26 8.86 -2.63
C GLU A 232 -5.77 8.51 -2.68
N HIS A 233 -5.17 8.58 -3.88
CA HIS A 233 -3.74 8.37 -4.12
C HIS A 233 -3.06 9.53 -4.83
N GLY A 234 -3.66 10.72 -4.80
CA GLY A 234 -3.18 11.90 -5.51
C GLY A 234 -3.41 11.82 -7.02
N ASP A 235 -2.50 12.43 -7.77
CA ASP A 235 -2.62 12.57 -9.22
C ASP A 235 -2.58 11.24 -9.97
N ASP A 236 -3.33 11.15 -11.06
CA ASP A 236 -3.14 10.09 -12.05
C ASP A 236 -1.73 10.20 -12.65
N PRO A 237 -0.83 9.20 -12.43
CA PRO A 237 0.54 9.28 -12.88
C PRO A 237 0.67 9.41 -14.40
N ARG A 238 -0.34 8.96 -15.17
CA ARG A 238 -0.36 9.05 -16.64
C ARG A 238 -0.41 10.48 -17.17
N THR A 239 -0.75 11.44 -16.32
CA THR A 239 -0.74 12.86 -16.66
C THR A 239 0.67 13.45 -16.71
N SER A 240 1.68 12.75 -16.16
CA SER A 240 3.07 13.21 -16.22
C SER A 240 3.73 12.90 -17.56
N ASP A 241 4.53 13.84 -18.05
CA ASP A 241 5.40 13.65 -19.22
C ASP A 241 6.49 12.60 -18.97
N LEU A 242 6.76 12.24 -17.70
CA LEU A 242 7.71 11.19 -17.32
C LEU A 242 7.10 9.79 -17.33
N PHE A 243 5.75 9.67 -17.30
CA PHE A 243 5.07 8.38 -17.18
C PHE A 243 5.45 7.35 -18.26
N PRO A 244 5.59 7.71 -19.56
CA PRO A 244 5.97 6.74 -20.58
C PRO A 244 7.31 6.04 -20.31
N GLU A 245 8.19 6.68 -19.53
CA GLU A 245 9.52 6.17 -19.22
C GLU A 245 9.60 5.45 -17.87
N VAL A 246 8.81 5.87 -16.89
CA VAL A 246 8.89 5.35 -15.50
C VAL A 246 7.75 4.37 -15.17
N GLY A 247 6.63 4.47 -15.89
CA GLY A 247 5.47 3.60 -15.72
C GLY A 247 4.71 3.81 -14.41
N TRP A 248 3.95 2.77 -14.05
CA TRP A 248 3.14 2.75 -12.83
C TRP A 248 4.03 2.64 -11.57
N PRO A 249 3.84 3.50 -10.56
CA PRO A 249 4.59 3.40 -9.31
C PRO A 249 4.23 2.11 -8.57
N ALA A 250 5.23 1.29 -8.25
CA ALA A 250 5.08 0.08 -7.45
C ALA A 250 5.01 0.46 -5.95
N PHE A 251 3.83 0.43 -5.38
CA PHE A 251 3.61 0.82 -3.98
C PHE A 251 4.18 -0.23 -3.03
N GLY A 252 5.16 0.17 -2.21
CA GLY A 252 5.80 -0.71 -1.21
C GLY A 252 7.05 -1.44 -1.71
N TYR A 253 7.57 -1.11 -2.89
CA TYR A 253 8.74 -1.78 -3.48
C TYR A 253 10.00 -1.68 -2.61
N THR A 254 10.40 -0.48 -2.20
CA THR A 254 11.57 -0.25 -1.35
C THR A 254 11.38 -0.92 0.02
N SER A 255 10.15 -0.90 0.55
CA SER A 255 9.80 -1.60 1.79
C SER A 255 9.88 -3.12 1.66
N GLU A 256 9.51 -3.68 0.52
CA GLU A 256 9.66 -5.10 0.21
C GLU A 256 11.14 -5.50 0.14
N VAL A 257 11.98 -4.70 -0.54
CA VAL A 257 13.43 -4.95 -0.61
C VAL A 257 14.05 -4.95 0.79
N MET A 258 13.63 -4.01 1.64
CA MET A 258 14.04 -3.95 3.05
C MET A 258 13.58 -5.20 3.83
N LEU A 259 12.34 -5.65 3.63
CA LEU A 259 11.83 -6.87 4.26
C LEU A 259 12.64 -8.12 3.85
N ASP A 260 12.93 -8.26 2.56
CA ASP A 260 13.61 -9.44 2.02
C ASP A 260 15.09 -9.53 2.44
N HIS A 261 15.78 -8.39 2.63
CA HIS A 261 17.23 -8.34 2.82
C HIS A 261 17.67 -7.83 4.19
N MET A 262 16.76 -7.19 4.93
CA MET A 262 17.00 -6.63 6.26
C MET A 262 15.79 -6.91 7.19
N PRO A 263 15.34 -8.18 7.34
CA PRO A 263 14.10 -8.50 8.04
C PRO A 263 14.10 -8.08 9.52
N GLU A 264 15.26 -8.10 10.19
CA GLU A 264 15.39 -7.61 11.58
C GLU A 264 15.21 -6.10 11.70
N HIS A 265 15.45 -5.37 10.60
CA HIS A 265 15.30 -3.93 10.46
C HIS A 265 13.96 -3.54 9.80
N SER A 266 13.21 -4.52 9.31
CA SER A 266 11.91 -4.30 8.69
C SER A 266 10.80 -4.44 9.73
N HIS A 267 10.37 -3.31 10.29
CA HIS A 267 9.30 -3.29 11.29
C HIS A 267 7.91 -3.14 10.68
N ARG A 268 7.81 -2.65 9.44
CA ARG A 268 6.54 -2.33 8.78
C ARG A 268 6.58 -2.56 7.29
N HIS A 269 5.41 -2.86 6.77
CA HIS A 269 5.08 -2.62 5.39
C HIS A 269 4.19 -1.37 5.34
N GLU A 270 4.47 -0.46 4.41
CA GLU A 270 3.68 0.76 4.21
C GLU A 270 2.21 0.40 3.96
N ASP A 271 1.28 1.04 4.67
CA ASP A 271 -0.15 0.81 4.47
C ASP A 271 -0.63 1.46 3.17
N HIS A 272 -1.62 0.82 2.56
CA HIS A 272 -2.01 1.18 1.20
C HIS A 272 -2.50 2.62 1.08
N VAL A 273 -3.40 3.06 1.97
CA VAL A 273 -4.06 4.38 1.87
C VAL A 273 -3.08 5.56 1.94
N GLY A 274 -1.90 5.37 2.55
CA GLY A 274 -0.90 6.43 2.71
C GLY A 274 -0.11 6.75 1.43
N HIS A 275 -0.20 5.98 0.35
CA HIS A 275 0.53 6.26 -0.89
C HIS A 275 -0.07 7.47 -1.63
N LYS A 276 0.73 8.52 -1.88
CA LYS A 276 0.33 9.70 -2.66
C LYS A 276 1.24 9.88 -3.86
N VAL A 277 0.63 9.97 -5.03
CA VAL A 277 1.28 10.28 -6.30
C VAL A 277 1.10 11.76 -6.57
N LEU A 278 2.18 12.39 -7.05
CA LEU A 278 2.13 13.75 -7.56
C LEU A 278 2.74 13.78 -8.96
N ALA A 279 2.01 14.41 -9.87
CA ALA A 279 2.45 14.73 -11.21
C ALA A 279 2.31 16.24 -11.47
N VAL A 280 3.43 16.89 -11.79
CA VAL A 280 3.46 18.28 -12.28
C VAL A 280 4.43 18.36 -13.45
N ASN A 281 3.97 18.95 -14.56
CA ASN A 281 4.78 19.16 -15.76
C ASN A 281 5.04 20.64 -15.96
N ASN A 282 6.11 20.96 -16.68
CA ASN A 282 6.44 22.32 -17.12
C ASN A 282 6.58 23.34 -15.97
N VAL A 283 7.14 22.91 -14.83
CA VAL A 283 7.41 23.79 -13.69
C VAL A 283 8.57 24.73 -14.00
N ASN A 284 8.29 26.04 -14.01
CA ASN A 284 9.33 27.06 -14.14
C ASN A 284 10.19 27.13 -12.86
N VAL A 285 11.50 26.96 -13.02
CA VAL A 285 12.50 27.19 -11.97
C VAL A 285 13.03 28.61 -12.10
N ILE A 286 12.83 29.42 -11.07
CA ILE A 286 13.18 30.84 -11.08
C ILE A 286 14.57 31.04 -10.45
N GLN A 287 15.40 31.86 -11.11
CA GLN A 287 16.72 32.21 -10.60
C GLN A 287 16.63 32.86 -9.21
N GLY A 288 17.39 32.32 -8.25
CA GLY A 288 17.45 32.86 -6.88
C GLY A 288 16.30 32.44 -5.97
N ASP A 289 15.34 31.65 -6.47
CA ASP A 289 14.34 31.04 -5.60
C ASP A 289 15.01 30.03 -4.67
N ASN A 290 14.71 30.15 -3.38
CA ASN A 290 15.25 29.31 -2.32
C ASN A 290 14.13 28.64 -1.50
N GLY A 291 12.89 28.78 -1.95
CA GLY A 291 11.74 28.14 -1.31
C GLY A 291 11.20 28.82 -0.05
N LEU A 292 11.87 29.85 0.47
CA LEU A 292 11.44 30.55 1.68
C LEU A 292 10.23 31.45 1.43
N SER A 293 10.04 31.93 0.19
CA SER A 293 8.86 32.71 -0.18
C SER A 293 7.65 31.80 -0.40
N PHE A 294 6.53 32.16 0.23
CA PHE A 294 5.23 31.51 0.02
C PHE A 294 4.82 31.56 -1.46
N PHE A 295 4.80 32.77 -2.03
CA PHE A 295 4.54 32.96 -3.47
C PHE A 295 5.80 32.74 -4.30
N PRO A 296 5.69 32.20 -5.53
CA PRO A 296 6.80 32.17 -6.46
C PRO A 296 7.37 33.57 -6.70
N PRO A 297 8.69 33.77 -6.55
CA PRO A 297 9.30 35.04 -6.89
C PRO A 297 9.16 35.31 -8.39
N SER A 298 9.08 36.58 -8.77
CA SER A 298 9.22 36.98 -10.17
C SER A 298 10.70 36.95 -10.57
N GLY A 299 11.01 36.53 -11.79
CA GLY A 299 12.39 36.50 -12.25
C GLY A 299 12.61 35.68 -13.51
N THR A 300 13.88 35.50 -13.85
CA THR A 300 14.31 34.70 -15.00
C THR A 300 14.10 33.21 -14.72
N THR A 301 13.34 32.53 -15.58
CA THR A 301 13.30 31.07 -15.62
C THR A 301 14.66 30.54 -16.07
N ILE A 302 15.28 29.65 -15.30
CA ILE A 302 16.59 29.03 -15.59
C ILE A 302 16.50 27.56 -15.99
N ALA A 303 15.38 26.91 -15.66
CA ALA A 303 15.05 25.57 -16.08
C ALA A 303 13.53 25.37 -16.10
N VAL A 304 13.08 24.37 -16.84
CA VAL A 304 11.69 23.87 -16.82
C VAL A 304 11.75 22.41 -16.41
N CYS A 305 10.98 22.03 -15.38
CA CYS A 305 11.03 20.70 -14.80
C CYS A 305 9.69 19.96 -14.88
N ASP A 306 9.76 18.66 -15.13
CA ASP A 306 8.68 17.70 -14.94
C ASP A 306 9.00 16.84 -13.72
N VAL A 307 7.99 16.56 -12.91
CA VAL A 307 8.10 15.80 -11.67
C VAL A 307 6.99 14.75 -11.63
N LEU A 308 7.38 13.50 -11.39
CA LEU A 308 6.49 12.41 -11.05
C LEU A 308 7.07 11.65 -9.86
N LEU A 309 6.37 11.71 -8.74
CA LEU A 309 6.79 10.99 -7.54
C LEU A 309 5.62 10.28 -6.88
N LYS A 310 5.98 9.37 -6.00
CA LYS A 310 5.10 8.74 -5.03
C LYS A 310 5.76 8.85 -3.66
N PHE A 311 5.02 9.31 -2.66
CA PHE A 311 5.45 9.35 -1.28
C PHE A 311 4.43 8.67 -0.38
N HIS A 312 4.87 7.92 0.63
CA HIS A 312 3.96 7.41 1.65
C HIS A 312 3.81 8.44 2.79
N GLN A 313 2.59 8.91 3.00
CA GLN A 313 2.22 9.90 4.02
C GLN A 313 0.77 9.69 4.47
N GLY A 314 0.58 8.91 5.53
CA GLY A 314 -0.71 8.76 6.20
C GLY A 314 -1.02 9.92 7.16
N THR A 315 -2.28 10.36 7.21
CA THR A 315 -2.71 11.55 7.98
C THR A 315 -3.51 11.24 9.25
N HIS A 316 -3.59 9.96 9.63
CA HIS A 316 -4.52 9.50 10.69
C HIS A 316 -3.93 8.57 11.74
N SER A 317 -2.77 7.96 11.48
CA SER A 317 -2.20 6.88 12.29
C SER A 317 -1.31 7.41 13.43
N PRO A 318 -1.30 6.79 14.63
CA PRO A 318 -0.44 7.21 15.74
C PRO A 318 1.05 6.88 15.53
N ASP A 319 1.37 5.97 14.61
CA ASP A 319 2.76 5.60 14.32
C ASP A 319 3.59 6.76 13.75
N ALA A 320 2.94 7.71 13.07
CA ALA A 320 3.56 8.94 12.58
C ALA A 320 4.14 9.84 13.66
N PHE A 321 3.88 9.57 14.95
CA PHE A 321 4.56 10.26 16.05
C PHE A 321 5.95 9.66 16.36
N THR A 322 6.24 8.44 15.90
CA THR A 322 7.49 7.73 16.23
C THR A 322 8.27 7.29 14.99
N ASN A 323 7.61 6.73 13.99
CA ASN A 323 8.24 6.17 12.81
C ASN A 323 8.60 7.25 11.78
N ASN A 324 9.88 7.57 11.61
CA ASN A 324 10.34 8.68 10.78
C ASN A 324 10.65 8.30 9.33
N VAL A 325 10.60 7.02 8.96
CA VAL A 325 11.08 6.58 7.64
C VAL A 325 9.91 6.20 6.75
N HIS A 326 9.91 6.75 5.53
CA HIS A 326 8.82 6.56 4.57
C HIS A 326 9.35 6.34 3.15
N GLU A 327 8.65 5.52 2.38
CA GLU A 327 9.04 5.24 0.99
C GLU A 327 8.77 6.45 0.07
N LEU A 328 9.83 6.90 -0.61
CA LEU A 328 9.80 7.84 -1.72
C LEU A 328 10.23 7.13 -3.00
N LEU A 329 9.40 7.22 -4.04
CA LEU A 329 9.77 6.98 -5.44
C LEU A 329 9.75 8.35 -6.13
N PHE A 330 10.88 8.80 -6.65
CA PHE A 330 11.03 10.16 -7.15
C PHE A 330 11.59 10.16 -8.56
N ASN A 331 10.91 10.83 -9.49
CA ASN A 331 11.37 11.05 -10.85
C ASN A 331 11.26 12.53 -11.16
N GLN A 332 12.36 13.13 -11.62
CA GLN A 332 12.37 14.51 -12.05
C GLN A 332 13.30 14.68 -13.23
N ARG A 333 12.86 15.44 -14.24
CA ARG A 333 13.68 15.88 -15.37
C ARG A 333 13.55 17.39 -15.51
N CYS A 334 14.67 18.09 -15.58
CA CYS A 334 14.74 19.53 -15.75
C CYS A 334 15.56 19.87 -16.99
N GLN A 335 14.95 20.58 -17.94
CA GLN A 335 15.63 21.15 -19.09
C GLN A 335 16.13 22.56 -18.73
N GLN A 336 17.44 22.77 -18.75
CA GLN A 336 18.07 24.07 -18.48
C GLN A 336 18.20 24.90 -19.77
N ASN A 337 18.24 26.22 -19.63
CA ASN A 337 18.32 27.14 -20.78
C ASN A 337 19.59 26.97 -21.64
N ASN A 338 20.66 26.41 -21.08
CA ASN A 338 21.91 26.11 -21.78
C ASN A 338 21.85 24.77 -22.55
N GLY A 339 20.71 24.10 -22.58
CA GLY A 339 20.50 22.80 -23.23
C GLY A 339 20.87 21.59 -22.38
N GLN A 340 21.40 21.78 -21.17
CA GLN A 340 21.67 20.67 -20.25
C GLN A 340 20.36 20.10 -19.68
N VAL A 341 20.36 18.79 -19.44
CA VAL A 341 19.27 18.09 -18.78
C VAL A 341 19.76 17.56 -17.44
N LEU A 342 19.04 17.91 -16.37
CA LEU A 342 19.22 17.32 -15.05
C LEU A 342 18.09 16.31 -14.84
N GLU A 343 18.43 15.07 -14.56
CA GLU A 343 17.47 13.99 -14.37
C GLU A 343 17.87 13.11 -13.19
N ALA A 344 16.90 12.77 -12.36
CA ALA A 344 17.03 11.79 -11.29
C ALA A 344 15.81 10.86 -11.28
N ARG A 345 16.08 9.56 -11.14
CA ARG A 345 15.11 8.52 -10.78
C ARG A 345 15.64 7.87 -9.51
N TYR A 346 15.03 8.22 -8.38
CA TYR A 346 15.51 7.94 -7.04
C TYR A 346 14.43 7.27 -6.20
N ASN A 347 14.71 6.08 -5.67
CA ASN A 347 13.79 5.31 -4.82
C ASN A 347 14.48 4.97 -3.50
N ALA A 348 13.90 5.35 -2.36
CA ALA A 348 14.45 5.03 -1.05
C ALA A 348 13.41 5.13 0.07
N MET A 349 13.74 4.53 1.20
CA MET A 349 13.16 4.79 2.50
C MET A 349 13.83 6.06 3.05
N ILE A 350 13.18 7.20 2.97
CA ILE A 350 13.77 8.48 3.38
C ILE A 350 13.44 8.80 4.85
N PRO A 351 14.43 9.26 5.65
CA PRO A 351 14.17 9.74 7.00
C PRO A 351 13.55 11.14 7.01
N LEU A 352 12.59 11.34 7.90
CA LEU A 352 11.87 12.60 8.11
C LEU A 352 12.12 13.07 9.54
N GLY A 353 13.31 13.63 9.74
CA GLY A 353 13.80 13.99 11.05
C GLY A 353 14.34 12.80 11.85
N ARG A 354 14.33 12.95 13.17
CA ARG A 354 14.80 11.95 14.13
C ARG A 354 13.71 10.90 14.42
N PRO A 355 14.08 9.62 14.61
CA PRO A 355 13.14 8.57 14.99
C PRO A 355 12.65 8.73 16.43
N GLY A 356 11.48 8.15 16.72
CA GLY A 356 10.88 8.11 18.04
C GLY A 356 10.21 9.42 18.48
N GLY A 357 10.08 10.41 17.60
CA GLY A 357 9.48 11.70 17.93
C GLY A 357 9.32 12.64 16.74
N PHE A 358 8.89 13.85 17.05
CA PHE A 358 8.61 14.93 16.10
C PHE A 358 8.82 16.28 16.80
N SER A 359 8.70 17.40 16.08
CA SER A 359 8.70 18.74 16.67
C SER A 359 7.33 19.42 16.46
N PRO A 360 6.90 20.38 17.30
CA PRO A 360 5.62 21.06 17.07
C PRO A 360 5.57 21.75 15.69
N SER A 361 4.40 21.67 15.05
CA SER A 361 4.09 22.43 13.84
C SER A 361 3.91 23.93 14.12
N GLU A 362 3.36 24.66 13.17
CA GLU A 362 3.26 26.12 13.22
C GLU A 362 2.46 26.65 14.41
N CYS A 363 1.49 25.87 14.88
CA CYS A 363 0.69 26.20 16.04
C CYS A 363 1.27 25.49 17.29
N PRO A 364 1.85 26.21 18.27
CA PRO A 364 1.89 27.67 18.44
C PRO A 364 3.27 28.30 18.14
N GLY A 365 4.11 27.62 17.40
CA GLY A 365 5.35 28.15 16.82
C GLY A 365 6.21 27.04 16.22
N PHE A 366 6.61 27.23 14.97
CA PHE A 366 7.44 26.28 14.21
C PHE A 366 8.69 25.82 14.96
N GLY A 367 8.92 24.50 14.98
CA GLY A 367 10.24 23.93 15.27
C GLY A 367 10.70 24.11 16.73
N ARG A 368 9.75 24.26 17.66
CA ARG A 368 9.94 24.11 19.12
C ARG A 368 10.62 22.76 19.44
N PRO A 369 11.24 22.58 20.63
CA PRO A 369 12.19 21.48 20.83
C PRO A 369 11.56 20.13 20.52
N PHE A 370 12.37 19.24 19.95
CA PHE A 370 11.98 17.89 19.60
C PHE A 370 11.32 17.16 20.79
N ILE A 371 10.14 16.62 20.55
CA ILE A 371 9.34 15.83 21.49
C ILE A 371 9.62 14.35 21.25
N GLN A 372 10.30 13.71 22.20
CA GLN A 372 10.44 12.25 22.20
C GLN A 372 9.13 11.62 22.67
N VAL A 373 8.52 10.80 21.83
CA VAL A 373 7.23 10.15 22.10
C VAL A 373 7.38 8.68 22.40
N GLY A 374 8.38 8.02 21.81
CA GLY A 374 8.63 6.59 21.99
C GLY A 374 10.03 6.19 21.53
N PRO A 375 10.41 4.91 21.63
CA PRO A 375 11.67 4.45 21.06
C PRO A 375 11.67 4.60 19.52
N PRO A 376 12.84 4.66 18.89
CA PRO A 376 12.98 4.49 17.45
C PRO A 376 12.30 3.20 16.96
N VAL A 377 11.55 3.28 15.86
CA VAL A 377 10.95 2.12 15.20
C VAL A 377 11.24 2.19 13.70
N PRO A 378 12.09 1.29 13.15
CA PRO A 378 12.84 0.25 13.85
C PRO A 378 13.93 0.89 14.74
N ALA A 379 14.54 0.09 15.63
CA ALA A 379 15.50 0.60 16.62
C ALA A 379 16.70 1.33 15.99
N ASP A 380 17.09 0.94 14.78
CA ASP A 380 18.21 1.47 14.01
C ASP A 380 17.79 2.47 12.92
N SER A 381 16.55 2.97 12.97
CA SER A 381 16.03 3.95 12.02
C SER A 381 17.03 5.10 11.83
N PRO A 382 17.43 5.43 10.59
CA PRO A 382 18.31 6.56 10.34
C PRO A 382 17.67 7.88 10.78
N SER A 383 18.48 8.79 11.32
CA SER A 383 18.04 10.17 11.56
C SER A 383 18.36 11.07 10.36
N ASP A 384 17.48 12.03 10.11
CA ASP A 384 17.82 13.28 9.43
C ASP A 384 17.88 14.41 10.47
N THR A 385 19.00 15.11 10.50
CA THR A 385 19.23 16.28 11.38
C THR A 385 19.57 17.54 10.59
N ARG A 386 19.49 17.48 9.26
CA ARG A 386 19.77 18.62 8.37
C ARG A 386 18.49 19.36 7.99
N SER A 387 17.35 18.66 8.04
CA SER A 387 16.02 19.27 7.90
C SER A 387 15.31 19.50 9.25
N PRO A 388 14.22 20.27 9.28
CA PRO A 388 13.31 20.35 10.44
C PRO A 388 12.66 19.01 10.81
N GLY A 389 12.65 18.03 9.90
CA GLY A 389 12.03 16.72 10.10
C GLY A 389 10.50 16.74 10.02
N ARG A 390 9.83 15.99 10.90
CA ARG A 390 8.37 16.03 11.02
C ARG A 390 7.95 17.10 12.00
N LEU A 391 7.10 18.02 11.54
CA LEU A 391 6.43 18.99 12.38
C LEU A 391 4.94 18.66 12.45
N ILE A 392 4.43 18.32 13.63
CA ILE A 392 3.06 17.82 13.82
C ILE A 392 2.35 18.66 14.88
N ALA A 393 1.06 18.93 14.67
CA ALA A 393 0.26 19.66 15.64
C ALA A 393 0.12 18.88 16.96
N GLU A 394 0.22 19.59 18.08
CA GLU A 394 0.13 19.00 19.42
C GLU A 394 -0.65 19.89 20.40
N THR A 395 -0.92 19.38 21.59
CA THR A 395 -1.71 20.03 22.66
C THR A 395 -1.42 21.51 22.92
N SER A 396 -0.18 22.00 22.81
CA SER A 396 0.10 23.44 23.01
C SER A 396 -0.51 24.35 21.94
N CYS A 397 -0.91 23.78 20.79
CA CYS A 397 -1.75 24.50 19.82
C CYS A 397 -3.13 24.83 20.41
N ILE A 398 -3.74 23.87 21.12
CA ILE A 398 -5.03 24.06 21.79
C ILE A 398 -4.93 25.20 22.81
N ASP A 399 -3.84 25.22 23.58
CA ASP A 399 -3.60 26.28 24.56
C ASP A 399 -3.45 27.63 23.88
N ALA A 400 -2.71 27.72 22.78
CA ALA A 400 -2.55 28.97 22.04
C ALA A 400 -3.86 29.48 21.41
N ILE A 401 -4.72 28.59 20.91
CA ILE A 401 -6.05 28.95 20.41
C ILE A 401 -6.91 29.53 21.55
N ARG A 402 -6.88 28.89 22.74
CA ARG A 402 -7.61 29.36 23.94
C ARG A 402 -7.12 30.71 24.42
N GLU A 403 -5.80 30.89 24.45
CA GLU A 403 -5.15 32.14 24.83
C GLU A 403 -5.37 33.26 23.80
N GLY A 404 -5.88 32.94 22.61
CA GLY A 404 -6.08 33.90 21.52
C GLY A 404 -4.77 34.40 20.93
N ARG A 405 -3.72 33.58 20.96
CA ARG A 405 -2.43 33.89 20.34
C ARG A 405 -2.59 34.02 18.82
N THR A 406 -1.73 34.83 18.21
CA THR A 406 -1.76 35.12 16.77
C THR A 406 -0.51 34.62 16.06
N HIS A 407 -0.64 34.42 14.75
CA HIS A 407 0.47 34.14 13.82
C HIS A 407 0.40 35.06 12.61
N TYR A 408 1.51 35.12 11.88
CA TYR A 408 1.54 35.78 10.59
C TYR A 408 1.13 34.76 9.53
N ASP A 409 0.05 35.07 8.82
CA ASP A 409 -0.39 34.34 7.64
C ASP A 409 -0.08 35.22 6.41
N PRO A 410 0.71 34.73 5.43
CA PRO A 410 1.04 35.46 4.20
C PRO A 410 -0.17 35.98 3.41
N LEU A 411 -1.37 35.41 3.61
CA LEU A 411 -2.60 35.83 2.95
C LEU A 411 -3.24 37.07 3.60
N TYR A 412 -2.82 37.44 4.81
CA TYR A 412 -3.41 38.55 5.57
C TYR A 412 -2.37 39.63 5.92
N PRO A 413 -2.74 40.91 5.85
CA PRO A 413 -1.81 42.02 6.11
C PRO A 413 -1.42 42.16 7.60
N ASN A 414 -2.24 41.59 8.50
CA ASN A 414 -2.05 41.68 9.94
C ASN A 414 -2.05 40.27 10.55
N PRO A 415 -1.39 40.06 11.70
CA PRO A 415 -1.45 38.77 12.40
C PRO A 415 -2.88 38.35 12.70
N VAL A 416 -3.20 37.09 12.42
CA VAL A 416 -4.51 36.48 12.64
C VAL A 416 -4.45 35.52 13.84
N PRO A 417 -5.55 35.34 14.61
CA PRO A 417 -5.58 34.38 15.71
C PRO A 417 -5.44 32.94 15.19
N PHE A 418 -4.74 32.09 15.95
CA PHE A 418 -4.78 30.66 15.71
C PHE A 418 -6.21 30.11 15.89
N THR A 419 -6.53 29.12 15.07
CA THR A 419 -7.76 28.35 15.04
C THR A 419 -7.45 26.87 14.88
N VAL A 420 -8.48 26.02 15.05
CA VAL A 420 -8.36 24.58 14.78
C VAL A 420 -7.98 24.29 13.32
N SER A 421 -8.24 25.22 12.38
CA SER A 421 -7.82 25.09 10.99
C SER A 421 -6.32 25.23 10.76
N ASP A 422 -5.55 25.71 11.74
CA ASP A 422 -4.08 25.92 11.64
C ASP A 422 -3.28 24.72 12.23
N MET A 423 -3.96 23.59 12.41
CA MET A 423 -3.38 22.37 12.99
C MET A 423 -2.78 21.48 11.91
N ASP A 424 -1.64 21.93 11.39
CA ASP A 424 -0.99 21.38 10.20
C ASP A 424 0.10 20.33 10.47
N ASP A 425 0.38 19.51 9.45
CA ASP A 425 1.45 18.49 9.42
C ASP A 425 2.50 18.82 8.33
N PHE A 426 3.77 19.02 8.71
CA PHE A 426 4.89 19.24 7.78
C PHE A 426 5.91 18.10 7.86
N TRP A 427 6.41 17.67 6.70
CA TRP A 427 7.28 16.51 6.56
C TRP A 427 8.46 16.91 5.66
N PHE A 428 9.60 17.19 6.30
CA PHE A 428 10.83 17.58 5.63
C PHE A 428 11.82 16.42 5.59
N SER A 429 12.61 16.37 4.52
CA SER A 429 13.80 15.54 4.43
C SER A 429 14.95 16.35 3.82
N ASP A 430 16.16 15.89 4.05
CA ASP A 430 17.35 16.29 3.30
C ASP A 430 18.11 15.01 2.90
N VAL A 431 18.07 14.70 1.62
CA VAL A 431 18.62 13.47 1.02
C VAL A 431 19.86 13.83 0.22
N GLU A 432 20.98 13.17 0.53
CA GLU A 432 22.20 13.25 -0.27
C GLU A 432 22.72 11.88 -0.65
N VAL A 433 23.17 11.74 -1.89
CA VAL A 433 23.93 10.57 -2.36
C VAL A 433 25.29 11.05 -2.86
N ARG A 434 26.36 10.53 -2.26
CA ARG A 434 27.75 10.90 -2.56
C ARG A 434 28.59 9.64 -2.79
N GLY A 435 29.32 9.59 -3.89
CA GLY A 435 30.24 8.48 -4.22
C GLY A 435 30.12 8.06 -5.68
N GLN A 436 31.03 7.22 -6.17
CA GLN A 436 31.03 6.77 -7.58
C GLN A 436 31.03 7.92 -8.62
N GLY A 437 31.60 9.08 -8.28
CA GLY A 437 31.57 10.27 -9.14
C GLY A 437 30.19 10.96 -9.21
N LEU A 438 29.26 10.59 -8.34
CA LEU A 438 27.94 11.19 -8.20
C LEU A 438 27.87 12.08 -6.95
N TYR A 439 27.26 13.25 -7.13
CA TYR A 439 26.60 14.00 -6.07
C TYR A 439 25.14 14.24 -6.48
N PHE A 440 24.22 13.79 -5.64
CA PHE A 440 22.79 14.09 -5.76
C PHE A 440 22.30 14.69 -4.44
N HIS A 441 21.47 15.73 -4.53
CA HIS A 441 20.83 16.38 -3.39
C HIS A 441 19.36 16.63 -3.69
N LEU A 442 18.49 16.27 -2.74
CA LEU A 442 17.06 16.49 -2.76
C LEU A 442 16.60 16.91 -1.36
N ALA A 443 15.94 18.07 -1.23
CA ALA A 443 15.38 18.52 0.05
C ALA A 443 13.87 18.79 -0.08
N PRO A 444 13.03 17.74 -0.02
CA PRO A 444 11.60 17.86 -0.27
C PRO A 444 10.83 18.33 0.98
N LEU A 445 9.69 18.97 0.72
CA LEU A 445 8.66 19.28 1.70
C LEU A 445 7.34 18.63 1.26
N PHE A 446 6.72 17.88 2.17
CA PHE A 446 5.33 17.47 2.07
C PHE A 446 4.55 18.11 3.22
N TYR A 447 3.46 18.80 2.90
CA TYR A 447 2.66 19.55 3.85
C TYR A 447 1.20 19.14 3.70
N VAL A 448 0.55 18.78 4.80
CA VAL A 448 -0.87 18.47 4.89
C VAL A 448 -1.55 19.58 5.68
N VAL A 449 -2.45 20.30 5.02
CA VAL A 449 -3.18 21.46 5.56
C VAL A 449 -4.37 21.05 6.42
N ASN A 450 -4.99 19.91 6.09
CA ASN A 450 -6.19 19.45 6.78
C ASN A 450 -6.03 18.03 7.35
N PRO A 451 -4.96 17.75 8.14
CA PRO A 451 -4.75 16.42 8.69
C PRO A 451 -5.91 16.01 9.59
N SER A 452 -6.10 14.71 9.81
CA SER A 452 -7.21 14.20 10.64
C SER A 452 -6.86 14.12 12.13
N ARG A 453 -5.58 14.28 12.48
CA ARG A 453 -5.02 13.96 13.80
C ARG A 453 -4.17 15.09 14.36
N TYR A 454 -4.03 15.08 15.69
CA TYR A 454 -3.00 15.82 16.40
C TYR A 454 -2.43 14.94 17.52
N TYR A 455 -1.24 15.27 18.02
CA TYR A 455 -0.64 14.56 19.15
C TYR A 455 -1.22 15.03 20.48
N ASP A 456 -1.69 14.08 21.28
CA ASP A 456 -2.21 14.32 22.63
C ASP A 456 -1.81 13.18 23.57
N PRO A 457 -0.84 13.38 24.48
CA PRO A 457 -0.34 12.32 25.36
C PRO A 457 -1.41 11.83 26.37
N SER A 458 -2.54 12.53 26.50
CA SER A 458 -3.65 12.08 27.36
C SER A 458 -4.60 11.10 26.68
N LYS A 459 -4.48 10.91 25.36
CA LYS A 459 -5.37 10.06 24.56
C LYS A 459 -4.78 8.65 24.36
N PRO A 460 -5.63 7.63 24.14
CA PRO A 460 -5.15 6.32 23.69
C PRO A 460 -4.28 6.44 22.43
N ASN A 461 -3.13 5.76 22.44
CA ASN A 461 -2.11 5.83 21.38
C ASN A 461 -1.61 7.27 21.08
N ASN A 462 -1.74 8.16 22.05
CA ASN A 462 -1.38 9.58 21.98
C ASN A 462 -2.05 10.35 20.84
N LEU A 463 -3.21 9.89 20.36
CA LEU A 463 -3.84 10.41 19.16
C LEU A 463 -5.16 11.12 19.47
N GLY A 464 -5.20 12.42 19.18
CA GLY A 464 -6.44 13.21 19.13
C GLY A 464 -6.97 13.35 17.72
N ARG A 465 -8.28 13.59 17.58
CA ARG A 465 -8.94 13.87 16.29
C ARG A 465 -9.31 15.34 16.20
N ILE A 466 -8.87 16.01 15.14
CA ILE A 466 -9.07 17.45 15.00
C ILE A 466 -10.56 17.79 14.88
N VAL A 467 -11.34 16.97 14.17
CA VAL A 467 -12.81 17.17 14.05
C VAL A 467 -13.53 17.21 15.40
N ASP A 468 -13.01 16.51 16.43
CA ASP A 468 -13.62 16.51 17.76
C ASP A 468 -13.48 17.87 18.45
N LEU A 469 -12.42 18.62 18.13
CA LEU A 469 -12.19 19.96 18.65
C LEU A 469 -13.25 20.96 18.17
N CYS A 470 -13.92 20.71 17.04
CA CYS A 470 -14.99 21.55 16.53
C CYS A 470 -16.24 21.60 17.42
N TYR A 471 -16.41 20.62 18.32
CA TYR A 471 -17.51 20.57 19.27
C TYR A 471 -17.13 21.06 20.67
N THR A 472 -15.95 21.67 20.80
CA THR A 472 -15.49 22.29 22.04
C THR A 472 -15.66 23.82 21.97
N ASP A 473 -15.19 24.52 23.00
CA ASP A 473 -15.20 25.97 23.13
C ASP A 473 -14.10 26.67 22.29
N LEU A 474 -13.34 25.93 21.49
CA LEU A 474 -12.24 26.45 20.68
C LEU A 474 -12.71 27.23 19.45
N ARG A 475 -11.90 28.22 19.05
CA ARG A 475 -12.04 28.90 17.77
C ARG A 475 -11.73 27.90 16.66
N GLY A 476 -12.75 27.56 15.89
CA GLY A 476 -12.70 26.44 14.99
C GLY A 476 -12.27 26.76 13.54
N GLY A 477 -12.32 28.03 13.14
CA GLY A 477 -12.07 28.41 11.75
C GLY A 477 -13.12 27.87 10.77
N PRO A 478 -12.91 28.07 9.46
CA PRO A 478 -13.87 27.70 8.42
C PRO A 478 -14.19 26.20 8.40
N TYR A 479 -13.21 25.32 8.71
CA TYR A 479 -13.44 23.88 8.75
C TYR A 479 -14.42 23.47 9.85
N CYS A 480 -14.28 24.01 11.06
CA CYS A 480 -15.25 23.70 12.10
C CYS A 480 -16.61 24.35 11.89
N ASP A 481 -16.67 25.52 11.24
CA ASP A 481 -17.94 26.13 10.88
C ASP A 481 -18.72 25.25 9.89
N GLU A 482 -18.02 24.63 8.93
CA GLU A 482 -18.60 23.61 8.07
C GLU A 482 -19.10 22.39 8.86
N VAL A 483 -18.28 21.82 9.74
CA VAL A 483 -18.66 20.67 10.58
C VAL A 483 -19.92 20.95 11.40
N ARG A 484 -19.98 22.12 12.03
CA ARG A 484 -21.13 22.56 12.85
C ARG A 484 -22.36 22.77 11.98
N ARG A 485 -22.22 23.38 10.81
CA ARG A 485 -23.31 23.58 9.85
C ARG A 485 -23.91 22.24 9.42
N ILE A 486 -23.08 21.26 9.06
CA ILE A 486 -23.57 19.93 8.66
C ILE A 486 -24.26 19.25 9.85
N THR A 487 -23.65 19.30 11.04
CA THR A 487 -24.26 18.73 12.26
C THR A 487 -25.62 19.34 12.58
N GLN A 488 -25.78 20.66 12.42
CA GLN A 488 -27.07 21.35 12.61
C GLN A 488 -28.12 20.92 11.58
N GLN A 489 -27.71 20.69 10.33
CA GLN A 489 -28.60 20.30 9.24
C GLN A 489 -29.07 18.84 9.35
N THR A 490 -28.19 17.94 9.79
CA THR A 490 -28.46 16.49 9.83
C THR A 490 -28.90 16.00 11.21
N GLY A 491 -28.57 16.75 12.26
CA GLY A 491 -28.71 16.29 13.66
C GLY A 491 -27.64 15.29 14.08
N GLU A 492 -26.66 14.99 13.23
CA GLU A 492 -25.63 13.98 13.45
C GLU A 492 -24.25 14.62 13.61
N ARG A 493 -23.52 14.22 14.65
CA ARG A 493 -22.12 14.61 14.84
C ARG A 493 -21.26 13.94 13.76
N ILE A 494 -20.44 14.74 13.08
CA ILE A 494 -19.45 14.28 12.09
C ILE A 494 -18.31 13.54 12.81
N ALA A 495 -18.10 12.29 12.42
CA ALA A 495 -16.98 11.47 12.87
C ALA A 495 -15.70 11.78 12.07
N TRP A 496 -14.54 11.38 12.60
CA TRP A 496 -13.24 11.66 11.97
C TRP A 496 -13.09 11.02 10.58
N ASP A 497 -13.71 9.86 10.37
CA ASP A 497 -13.73 9.07 9.14
C ASP A 497 -15.05 9.22 8.38
N ASP A 498 -15.80 10.29 8.63
CA ASP A 498 -16.95 10.66 7.81
C ASP A 498 -16.45 11.36 6.52
N PRO A 499 -16.93 10.99 5.32
CA PRO A 499 -16.57 11.69 4.07
C PRO A 499 -16.93 13.18 4.04
N ARG A 500 -17.79 13.64 4.96
CA ARG A 500 -18.15 15.05 5.13
C ARG A 500 -17.17 15.81 6.05
N SER A 501 -16.23 15.12 6.69
CA SER A 501 -15.22 15.75 7.52
C SER A 501 -14.23 16.53 6.64
N PRO A 502 -14.00 17.83 6.92
CA PRO A 502 -12.98 18.59 6.21
C PRO A 502 -11.55 18.22 6.66
N PHE A 503 -11.39 17.47 7.75
CA PHE A 503 -10.12 17.01 8.30
C PHE A 503 -9.80 15.59 7.80
N ASN A 504 -9.72 15.45 6.49
CA ASN A 504 -9.55 14.16 5.80
C ASN A 504 -8.16 14.02 5.15
N GLY A 505 -7.26 15.00 5.31
CA GLY A 505 -5.88 14.94 4.84
C GLY A 505 -5.69 15.04 3.33
N THR A 506 -6.67 15.52 2.57
CA THR A 506 -6.60 15.60 1.10
C THR A 506 -6.00 16.89 0.57
N LEU A 507 -6.02 17.97 1.34
CA LEU A 507 -5.43 19.25 0.96
C LEU A 507 -3.94 19.22 1.31
N ARG A 508 -3.12 19.08 0.27
CA ARG A 508 -1.67 18.86 0.40
C ARG A 508 -0.89 19.83 -0.47
N GLU A 509 0.25 20.26 0.06
CA GLU A 509 1.32 20.86 -0.70
C GLU A 509 2.49 19.88 -0.81
N PHE A 510 3.06 19.79 -2.00
CA PHE A 510 4.36 19.17 -2.20
C PHE A 510 5.33 20.17 -2.80
N ARG A 511 6.58 20.11 -2.38
CA ARG A 511 7.70 20.76 -3.05
C ARG A 511 8.84 19.75 -3.22
N PRO A 512 9.30 19.47 -4.46
CA PRO A 512 10.55 18.74 -4.65
C PRO A 512 11.70 19.45 -3.93
N GLY A 513 11.64 20.78 -3.91
CA GLY A 513 12.51 21.62 -3.13
C GLY A 513 13.88 21.76 -3.76
N MET A 514 14.92 21.76 -2.93
CA MET A 514 16.29 21.87 -3.42
C MET A 514 16.66 20.63 -4.22
N PHE A 515 17.23 20.82 -5.42
CA PHE A 515 17.60 19.74 -6.32
C PHE A 515 18.95 20.01 -6.98
N SER A 516 19.82 18.99 -6.98
CA SER A 516 21.15 19.05 -7.60
C SER A 516 21.56 17.67 -8.07
N VAL A 517 22.11 17.57 -9.29
CA VAL A 517 22.75 16.36 -9.80
C VAL A 517 24.09 16.77 -10.41
N ARG A 518 25.17 16.16 -9.95
CA ARG A 518 26.52 16.36 -10.49
C ARG A 518 27.16 15.00 -10.74
N ASN A 519 27.32 14.67 -12.00
CA ASN A 519 28.03 13.49 -12.48
C ASN A 519 28.65 13.74 -13.87
N SER A 520 29.46 12.80 -14.36
CA SER A 520 30.15 12.91 -15.65
C SER A 520 29.28 12.52 -16.86
N GLY A 521 27.97 12.30 -16.67
CA GLY A 521 27.02 11.83 -17.68
C GLY A 521 25.99 10.85 -17.11
N PRO A 522 25.06 10.33 -17.95
CA PRO A 522 24.07 9.34 -17.52
C PRO A 522 24.70 8.17 -16.77
N SER A 523 24.22 7.92 -15.56
CA SER A 523 24.80 6.94 -14.64
C SER A 523 23.69 6.14 -13.97
N THR A 524 23.90 4.83 -13.91
CA THR A 524 23.13 3.94 -13.02
C THR A 524 23.96 3.71 -11.78
N VAL A 525 23.36 3.93 -10.62
CA VAL A 525 23.98 3.69 -9.31
C VAL A 525 23.05 2.82 -8.49
N TYR A 526 23.61 1.90 -7.71
CA TYR A 526 22.88 1.04 -6.80
C TYR A 526 23.13 1.52 -5.38
N THR A 527 22.07 1.78 -4.61
CA THR A 527 22.16 2.19 -3.20
C THR A 527 21.50 1.15 -2.31
N ASP A 528 21.73 1.21 -1.00
CA ASP A 528 20.86 0.48 -0.07
C ASP A 528 19.45 1.09 -0.04
N VAL A 529 18.56 0.47 0.76
CA VAL A 529 17.16 0.88 0.90
C VAL A 529 16.99 2.30 1.45
N TYR A 530 17.99 2.87 2.12
CA TYR A 530 17.96 4.26 2.61
C TYR A 530 18.63 5.24 1.64
N GLY A 531 18.98 4.80 0.44
CA GLY A 531 19.67 5.62 -0.55
C GLY A 531 21.14 5.85 -0.26
N ARG A 532 21.76 5.07 0.63
CA ARG A 532 23.18 5.22 1.03
C ARG A 532 24.05 4.20 0.31
N ASN A 533 25.35 4.25 0.58
CA ASN A 533 26.34 3.28 0.11
C ASN A 533 26.31 3.05 -1.42
N PRO A 534 26.49 4.11 -2.23
CA PRO A 534 26.38 3.99 -3.69
C PRO A 534 27.46 3.09 -4.29
N SER A 535 27.02 2.21 -5.19
CA SER A 535 27.83 1.25 -5.93
C SER A 535 27.56 1.35 -7.44
N SER A 536 28.57 1.10 -8.26
CA SER A 536 28.43 0.98 -9.72
C SER A 536 27.92 -0.40 -10.15
N THR A 537 27.96 -1.40 -9.26
CA THR A 537 27.43 -2.75 -9.48
C THR A 537 26.31 -3.07 -8.49
N PRO A 538 25.29 -3.85 -8.90
CA PRO A 538 24.23 -4.28 -8.00
C PRO A 538 24.80 -5.15 -6.86
N PHE A 539 24.16 -5.09 -5.71
CA PHE A 539 24.43 -5.94 -4.55
C PHE A 539 23.11 -6.42 -3.92
N PRO A 540 23.11 -7.48 -3.08
CA PRO A 540 21.90 -7.96 -2.40
C PRO A 540 21.21 -6.84 -1.61
N GLY A 541 19.91 -6.65 -1.82
CA GLY A 541 19.14 -5.57 -1.18
C GLY A 541 19.38 -4.18 -1.75
N SER A 542 20.10 -4.06 -2.87
CA SER A 542 20.32 -2.78 -3.53
C SER A 542 19.13 -2.33 -4.36
N ILE A 543 18.92 -1.02 -4.40
CA ILE A 543 17.93 -0.35 -5.23
C ILE A 543 18.64 0.38 -6.36
N LYS A 544 18.21 0.11 -7.59
CA LYS A 544 18.71 0.77 -8.79
C LYS A 544 18.20 2.21 -8.86
N GLN A 545 19.13 3.15 -9.01
CA GLN A 545 18.90 4.57 -9.20
C GLN A 545 19.43 5.00 -10.58
N TYR A 546 18.91 6.09 -11.12
CA TYR A 546 19.43 6.72 -12.33
C TYR A 546 19.63 8.21 -12.13
N PHE A 547 20.79 8.71 -12.57
CA PHE A 547 21.13 10.13 -12.50
C PHE A 547 21.80 10.56 -13.79
N SER A 548 21.43 11.74 -14.30
CA SER A 548 22.09 12.38 -15.43
C SER A 548 22.07 13.88 -15.23
N GLY A 549 23.23 14.51 -15.10
CA GLY A 549 23.28 15.96 -15.00
C GLY A 549 24.61 16.45 -14.42
N ASN A 550 25.05 17.61 -14.89
CA ASN A 550 26.26 18.25 -14.37
C ASN A 550 25.94 19.68 -13.93
N SER A 551 25.10 19.80 -12.91
CA SER A 551 24.74 21.11 -12.37
C SER A 551 25.91 21.75 -11.63
N SER A 552 26.13 23.05 -11.82
CA SER A 552 27.12 23.82 -11.06
C SER A 552 26.59 24.32 -9.72
N SER A 553 25.27 24.40 -9.55
CA SER A 553 24.58 24.89 -8.35
C SER A 553 23.30 24.13 -8.09
N ASP A 554 22.69 24.34 -6.93
CA ASP A 554 21.39 23.78 -6.63
C ASP A 554 20.29 24.65 -7.24
N ILE A 555 19.19 24.03 -7.62
CA ILE A 555 17.97 24.71 -8.09
C ILE A 555 16.82 24.42 -7.14
N TYR A 556 15.88 25.34 -7.04
CA TYR A 556 14.66 25.13 -6.27
C TYR A 556 13.48 24.85 -7.18
N VAL A 557 12.94 23.64 -7.12
CA VAL A 557 11.76 23.24 -7.89
C VAL A 557 10.55 23.37 -6.98
N ARG A 558 9.63 24.27 -7.35
CA ARG A 558 8.33 24.38 -6.69
C ARG A 558 7.46 23.19 -7.11
N GLY A 559 6.66 22.66 -6.19
CA GLY A 559 5.60 21.74 -6.57
C GLY A 559 4.27 22.47 -6.64
N SER A 560 3.22 21.87 -6.06
CA SER A 560 1.86 22.41 -6.13
C SER A 560 1.10 22.16 -4.84
N ILE A 561 0.13 23.03 -4.57
CA ILE A 561 -0.95 22.79 -3.61
C ILE A 561 -2.13 22.20 -4.37
N LYS A 562 -2.65 21.06 -3.91
CA LYS A 562 -3.80 20.38 -4.51
C LYS A 562 -4.70 19.84 -3.42
N ASP A 563 -6.00 19.88 -3.68
CA ASP A 563 -6.99 19.17 -2.89
C ASP A 563 -7.44 17.93 -3.66
N TYR A 564 -7.16 16.75 -3.10
CA TYR A 564 -7.57 15.46 -3.67
C TYR A 564 -8.92 14.98 -3.11
N ASN A 565 -9.70 15.88 -2.48
CA ASN A 565 -11.01 15.54 -1.97
C ASN A 565 -11.96 15.17 -3.12
N GLU A 566 -12.57 14.00 -3.02
CA GLU A 566 -13.63 13.55 -3.91
C GLU A 566 -14.74 12.91 -3.08
N ALA A 567 -15.91 12.71 -3.69
CA ALA A 567 -17.03 12.10 -2.96
C ALA A 567 -16.65 10.72 -2.40
N GLY A 568 -16.94 10.47 -1.13
CA GLY A 568 -16.63 9.19 -0.47
C GLY A 568 -15.21 9.08 0.09
N VAL A 569 -14.28 9.94 -0.34
CA VAL A 569 -12.94 10.07 0.25
C VAL A 569 -13.04 10.58 1.68
N ARG A 570 -12.27 10.00 2.59
CA ARG A 570 -12.34 10.28 4.03
C ARG A 570 -11.06 9.87 4.72
N ALA A 571 -10.86 10.31 5.96
CA ALA A 571 -9.85 9.67 6.79
C ALA A 571 -10.20 8.17 7.00
N PRO A 572 -9.23 7.25 6.98
CA PRO A 572 -7.83 7.46 6.70
C PRO A 572 -7.53 7.69 5.20
N ASN A 573 -6.94 8.84 4.89
CA ASN A 573 -6.23 9.11 3.64
C ASN A 573 -4.75 9.37 3.93
#